data_AF-G4TBF5-F1
#
_entry.id   AF-G4TBF5-F1
#
_cell.length_a   1.000
_cell.length_b   1.000
_cell.length_c   1.000
_cell.angle_alpha   90.00
_cell.angle_beta   90.00
_cell.angle_gamma   90.00
#
_symmetry.space_group_name_H-M   'P 1'
#
loop_
_entity.id
_entity.type
_entity.pdbx_description
1 polymer ?
#
loop_
_entity_poly.entity_id
_entity_poly.type
_entity_poly.pdbx_seq_one_letter_code
_entity_poly.pdbx_strand_id
1 'polypeptide(L)'
;MPIFSFIIHLFASVRPVEADVWRPPASGYATITHYTLPLDYIASCGCSAKSTHFPTAALNALAFGSTQNYGPGCGSCYRLKPLNTFLSSPPWYPPASEVSSVVIKVTDLCPKWSAWCEATEDTPNRSAS
;
A
#
# COMPACT_ATOMS: atom_id res chain seq x y z
N MET A 1 -28.88 16.84 57.45
CA MET A 1 -27.66 17.69 57.44
C MET A 1 -26.48 16.81 57.04
N PRO A 2 -25.60 17.29 56.15
CA PRO A 2 -25.26 16.58 54.91
C PRO A 2 -23.78 16.20 54.83
N ILE A 3 -23.44 15.06 54.22
CA ILE A 3 -22.13 14.92 53.54
C ILE A 3 -22.35 14.09 52.26
N PHE A 4 -22.68 14.79 51.18
CA PHE A 4 -22.59 14.29 49.82
C PHE A 4 -21.11 14.17 49.47
N SER A 5 -20.57 12.94 49.51
CA SER A 5 -19.22 12.65 49.03
C SER A 5 -19.25 12.53 47.51
N PHE A 6 -19.05 13.66 46.82
CA PHE A 6 -18.82 13.74 45.37
C PHE A 6 -17.45 13.12 45.05
N ILE A 7 -17.42 11.81 44.79
CA ILE A 7 -16.27 11.18 44.10
C ILE A 7 -16.41 11.54 42.63
N ILE A 8 -15.76 12.63 42.22
CA ILE A 8 -15.63 13.02 40.82
C ILE A 8 -14.71 11.98 40.17
N HIS A 9 -15.30 11.04 39.45
CA HIS A 9 -14.58 10.18 38.52
C HIS A 9 -13.99 11.04 37.40
N LEU A 10 -12.73 11.43 37.57
CA LEU A 10 -11.92 11.98 36.51
C LEU A 10 -11.50 10.84 35.57
N PHE A 11 -12.45 10.26 34.82
CA PHE A 11 -12.12 9.50 33.63
C PHE A 11 -11.63 10.52 32.59
N ALA A 12 -10.32 10.79 32.62
CA ALA A 12 -9.66 11.48 31.53
C ALA A 12 -9.95 10.68 30.25
N SER A 13 -10.78 11.26 29.37
CA SER A 13 -11.06 10.68 28.06
C SER A 13 -9.75 10.72 27.26
N VAL A 14 -8.96 9.65 27.32
CA VAL A 14 -7.84 9.44 26.42
C VAL A 14 -8.45 9.25 25.04
N ARG A 15 -8.51 10.32 24.25
CA ARG A 15 -8.84 10.21 22.83
C ARG A 15 -7.64 9.52 22.17
N PRO A 16 -7.82 8.40 21.45
CA PRO A 16 -6.75 7.88 20.64
C PRO A 16 -6.40 8.98 19.63
N VAL A 17 -5.14 9.44 19.66
CA VAL A 17 -4.58 10.18 18.53
C VAL A 17 -4.44 9.15 17.42
N GLU A 18 -5.38 9.15 16.47
CA GLU A 18 -5.18 8.44 15.22
C GLU A 18 -4.01 9.15 14.54
N ALA A 19 -2.84 8.50 14.53
CA ALA A 19 -1.78 8.95 13.66
C ALA A 19 -2.35 8.90 12.24
N ASP A 20 -2.51 10.06 11.62
CA ASP A 20 -2.98 10.19 10.25
C ASP A 20 -1.88 9.67 9.32
N VAL A 21 -1.74 8.34 9.29
CA VAL A 21 -0.89 7.68 8.32
C VAL A 21 -1.65 7.76 7.02
N TRP A 22 -1.06 8.44 6.03
CA TRP A 22 -1.57 8.49 4.68
C TRP A 22 -1.96 7.08 4.22
N ARG A 23 -3.24 6.87 3.97
CA ARG A 23 -3.78 5.59 3.46
C ARG A 23 -4.10 5.78 1.99
N PRO A 24 -3.62 4.89 1.11
CA PRO A 24 -4.05 4.93 -0.28
C PRO A 24 -5.59 4.76 -0.34
N PRO A 25 -6.27 5.44 -1.28
CA PRO A 25 -7.70 5.26 -1.46
C PRO A 25 -8.02 3.80 -1.80
N ALA A 26 -9.23 3.34 -1.45
CA ALA A 26 -9.68 1.96 -1.69
C ALA A 26 -9.71 1.57 -3.18
N SER A 27 -9.74 2.56 -4.08
CA SER A 27 -9.67 2.39 -5.52
C SER A 27 -9.01 3.61 -6.17
N GLY A 28 -8.33 3.42 -7.28
CA GLY A 28 -7.72 4.50 -8.05
C GLY A 28 -6.91 3.96 -9.22
N TYR A 29 -6.18 4.86 -9.87
CA TYR A 29 -5.20 4.50 -10.88
C TYR A 29 -3.83 4.31 -10.23
N ALA A 30 -3.07 3.35 -10.73
CA ALA A 30 -1.71 3.10 -10.29
C ALA A 30 -0.84 2.77 -11.51
N THR A 31 0.43 3.16 -11.44
CA THR A 31 1.45 2.55 -12.30
C THR A 31 1.85 1.20 -11.75
N ILE A 32 2.12 0.28 -12.66
CA ILE A 32 2.53 -1.08 -12.34
C ILE A 32 3.84 -1.33 -13.06
N THR A 33 4.83 -1.80 -12.31
CA THR A 33 6.08 -2.33 -12.84
C THR A 33 6.28 -3.74 -12.31
N HIS A 34 7.21 -4.46 -12.90
CA HIS A 34 7.58 -5.80 -12.47
C HIS A 34 8.99 -5.78 -11.88
N TYR A 35 9.20 -6.55 -10.81
CA TYR A 35 10.51 -6.83 -10.25
C TYR A 35 10.58 -8.31 -9.87
N THR A 36 11.78 -8.88 -9.88
CA THR A 36 11.98 -10.28 -9.52
C THR A 36 12.25 -10.38 -8.03
N LEU A 37 11.46 -11.21 -7.35
CA LEU A 37 11.66 -11.57 -5.95
C LEU A 37 12.00 -13.07 -5.88
N PRO A 38 13.09 -13.49 -5.21
CA PRO A 38 13.38 -14.91 -5.04
C PRO A 38 12.24 -15.63 -4.33
N LEU A 39 12.01 -16.90 -4.67
CA LEU A 39 11.05 -17.73 -3.94
C LEU A 39 11.47 -17.85 -2.48
N ASP A 40 10.47 -17.87 -1.60
CA ASP A 40 10.61 -17.98 -0.15
C ASP A 40 11.34 -16.80 0.51
N TYR A 41 11.50 -15.69 -0.21
CA TYR A 41 12.08 -14.45 0.32
C TYR A 41 11.15 -13.77 1.33
N ILE A 42 11.73 -13.29 2.43
CA ILE A 42 11.03 -12.50 3.44
C ILE A 42 11.14 -11.03 3.08
N ALA A 43 10.10 -10.52 2.42
CA ALA A 43 9.96 -9.14 2.01
C ALA A 43 9.67 -8.18 3.19
N SER A 44 9.54 -6.88 2.90
CA SER A 44 9.49 -5.81 3.91
C SER A 44 8.32 -5.88 4.89
N CYS A 45 7.26 -6.66 4.58
CA CYS A 45 6.19 -6.93 5.55
C CYS A 45 6.52 -8.02 6.57
N GLY A 46 7.62 -8.74 6.41
CA GLY A 46 7.99 -9.89 7.25
C GLY A 46 6.96 -11.02 7.26
N CYS A 47 6.15 -11.13 6.20
CA CYS A 47 5.18 -12.21 6.03
C CYS A 47 5.87 -13.57 5.81
N SER A 48 5.09 -14.66 5.93
CA SER A 48 5.58 -16.01 5.65
C SER A 48 6.24 -16.09 4.28
N ALA A 49 7.40 -16.75 4.21
CA ALA A 49 8.16 -17.02 2.99
C ALA A 49 7.28 -17.58 1.85
N LYS A 50 6.28 -18.40 2.20
CA LYS A 50 5.33 -18.97 1.24
C LYS A 50 4.49 -17.94 0.47
N SER A 51 4.51 -16.66 0.87
CA SER A 51 3.77 -15.60 0.20
C SER A 51 4.24 -15.40 -1.25
N THR A 52 5.51 -15.66 -1.56
CA THR A 52 6.07 -15.52 -2.93
C THR A 52 5.52 -16.55 -3.92
N HIS A 53 4.78 -17.56 -3.46
CA HIS A 53 4.11 -18.54 -4.33
C HIS A 53 2.73 -18.06 -4.82
N PHE A 54 2.34 -16.85 -4.44
CA PHE A 54 1.10 -16.20 -4.83
C PHE A 54 1.37 -14.83 -5.45
N PRO A 55 0.40 -14.21 -6.16
CA PRO A 55 0.55 -12.86 -6.66
C PRO A 55 0.77 -11.87 -5.51
N THR A 56 1.98 -11.32 -5.45
CA THR A 56 2.38 -10.32 -4.45
C THR A 56 2.84 -9.05 -5.13
N ALA A 57 2.76 -7.93 -4.42
CA ALA A 57 3.26 -6.65 -4.91
C ALA A 57 3.94 -5.83 -3.82
N ALA A 58 4.75 -4.87 -4.26
CA ALA A 58 5.30 -3.82 -3.44
C ALA A 58 4.46 -2.54 -3.58
N LEU A 59 4.24 -1.82 -2.48
CA LEU A 59 3.67 -0.47 -2.51
C LEU A 59 4.78 0.58 -2.43
N ASN A 60 4.60 1.74 -3.07
CA ASN A 60 5.47 2.89 -2.85
C ASN A 60 5.48 3.28 -1.36
N ALA A 61 6.57 3.88 -0.87
CA ALA A 61 6.78 4.16 0.55
C ALA A 61 5.63 4.95 1.22
N LEU A 62 5.00 5.88 0.48
CA LEU A 62 3.86 6.64 0.98
C LEU A 62 2.66 5.72 1.24
N ALA A 63 2.30 4.87 0.26
CA ALA A 63 1.19 3.92 0.39
C ALA A 63 1.47 2.72 1.29
N PHE A 64 2.74 2.33 1.39
CA PHE A 64 3.20 1.32 2.33
C PHE A 64 3.08 1.82 3.78
N GLY A 65 3.27 3.12 3.99
CA GLY A 65 3.19 3.79 5.30
C GLY A 65 4.44 3.59 6.17
N SER A 66 5.57 3.20 5.57
CA SER A 66 6.87 3.02 6.24
C SER A 66 7.99 3.17 5.21
N THR A 67 9.18 3.59 5.64
CA THR A 67 10.37 3.72 4.79
C THR A 67 11.32 2.53 4.89
N GLN A 68 11.03 1.57 5.77
CA GLN A 68 11.90 0.42 6.02
C GLN A 68 11.10 -0.88 5.96
N ASN A 69 10.29 -1.17 6.99
CA ASN A 69 9.58 -2.45 7.11
C ASN A 69 8.24 -2.27 7.85
N TYR A 70 7.39 -3.31 7.82
CA TYR A 70 6.17 -3.46 8.62
C TYR A 70 5.19 -2.29 8.51
N GLY A 71 5.08 -1.70 7.32
CA GLY A 71 4.16 -0.60 7.07
C GLY A 71 2.70 -1.05 7.23
N PRO A 72 1.78 -0.14 7.58
CA PRO A 72 0.36 -0.45 7.73
C PRO A 72 -0.32 -0.93 6.44
N GLY A 73 0.31 -0.72 5.27
CA GLY A 73 -0.15 -1.31 4.01
C GLY A 73 0.01 -2.83 3.92
N CYS A 74 0.82 -3.44 4.78
CA CYS A 74 1.11 -4.87 4.75
C CYS A 74 -0.12 -5.77 4.86
N GLY A 75 -0.19 -6.80 4.00
CA GLY A 75 -1.29 -7.75 3.97
C GLY A 75 -2.56 -7.26 3.28
N SER A 76 -2.62 -5.97 2.90
CA SER A 76 -3.71 -5.43 2.10
C SER A 76 -3.80 -6.13 0.74
N CYS A 77 -5.02 -6.32 0.24
CA CYS A 77 -5.28 -6.96 -1.04
C CYS A 77 -5.90 -5.97 -2.01
N TYR A 78 -5.39 -5.94 -3.24
CA TYR A 78 -5.89 -5.06 -4.30
C TYR A 78 -6.19 -5.85 -5.56
N ARG A 79 -7.31 -5.53 -6.21
CA ARG A 79 -7.64 -6.04 -7.55
C ARG A 79 -7.02 -5.11 -8.59
N LEU A 80 -5.95 -5.55 -9.24
CA LEU A 80 -5.34 -4.86 -10.35
C LEU A 80 -6.07 -5.25 -11.63
N LYS A 81 -6.55 -4.26 -12.37
CA LYS A 81 -7.11 -4.43 -13.71
C LYS A 81 -6.22 -3.67 -14.69
N PRO A 82 -5.55 -4.34 -15.64
CA PRO A 82 -4.84 -3.66 -16.70
C PRO A 82 -5.78 -2.71 -17.43
N LEU A 83 -5.31 -1.50 -17.67
CA LEU A 83 -6.00 -0.52 -18.51
C LEU A 83 -5.16 -0.33 -19.78
N ASN A 84 -5.79 0.18 -20.84
CA ASN A 84 -5.03 0.64 -21.99
C ASN A 84 -4.05 1.72 -21.51
N THR A 85 -2.75 1.46 -21.58
CA THR A 85 -1.74 2.42 -21.16
C THR A 85 -1.38 3.29 -22.36
N PHE A 86 -2.32 4.13 -22.78
CA PHE A 86 -2.10 5.08 -23.88
C PHE A 86 -1.03 6.14 -23.53
N LEU A 87 -0.69 6.27 -22.24
CA LEU A 87 0.36 7.16 -21.76
C LEU A 87 1.76 6.55 -21.87
N SER A 88 1.90 5.22 -21.97
CA SER A 88 3.23 4.60 -22.13
C SER A 88 3.78 4.85 -23.54
N SER A 89 5.10 4.96 -23.67
CA SER A 89 5.80 4.98 -24.96
C SER A 89 6.67 3.73 -25.12
N PRO A 90 6.38 2.84 -26.09
CA PRO A 90 5.24 2.91 -27.02
C PRO A 90 3.89 2.63 -26.32
N PRO A 91 2.77 3.13 -26.86
CA PRO A 91 1.44 2.83 -26.33
C PRO A 91 1.17 1.33 -26.33
N TRP A 92 0.66 0.81 -25.22
CA TRP A 92 0.30 -0.61 -25.10
C TRP A 92 -1.22 -0.79 -25.01
N TYR A 93 -1.73 -1.60 -25.92
CA TYR A 93 -3.13 -1.98 -26.02
C TYR A 93 -3.25 -3.49 -25.83
N PRO A 94 -3.56 -3.98 -24.62
CA PRO A 94 -3.73 -5.40 -24.40
C PRO A 94 -4.87 -5.95 -25.26
N PRO A 95 -4.72 -7.13 -25.88
CA PRO A 95 -5.86 -7.82 -26.48
C PRO A 95 -6.90 -8.14 -25.39
N ALA A 96 -8.18 -8.23 -25.76
CA ALA A 96 -9.28 -8.44 -24.81
C ALA A 96 -9.09 -9.66 -23.89
N SER A 97 -8.38 -10.69 -24.37
CA SER A 97 -7.99 -11.89 -23.62
C SER A 97 -7.01 -11.62 -22.46
N GLU A 98 -6.28 -10.50 -22.51
CA GLU A 98 -5.23 -10.13 -21.53
C GLU A 98 -5.69 -9.05 -20.54
N VAL A 99 -6.92 -8.53 -20.67
CA VAL A 99 -7.52 -7.52 -19.75
C VAL A 99 -8.10 -8.17 -18.50
N SER A 100 -7.53 -9.30 -18.06
CA SER A 100 -7.98 -10.00 -16.86
C SER A 100 -7.46 -9.31 -15.60
N SER A 101 -8.29 -9.28 -14.55
CA SER A 101 -7.87 -8.71 -13.27
C SER A 101 -7.17 -9.74 -12.41
N VAL A 102 -6.11 -9.34 -11.70
CA VAL A 102 -5.43 -10.17 -10.69
C VAL A 102 -5.62 -9.54 -9.31
N VAL A 103 -5.87 -10.37 -8.30
CA VAL A 103 -5.84 -9.92 -6.90
C VAL A 103 -4.43 -10.17 -6.37
N ILE A 104 -3.76 -9.11 -5.96
CA ILE A 104 -2.44 -9.17 -5.34
C ILE A 104 -2.54 -8.95 -3.83
N LYS A 105 -1.57 -9.47 -3.09
CA LYS A 105 -1.33 -9.12 -1.69
C LYS A 105 -0.09 -8.24 -1.58
N VAL A 106 -0.17 -7.19 -0.77
CA VAL A 106 0.99 -6.36 -0.45
C VAL A 106 1.87 -7.09 0.56
N THR A 107 3.10 -7.38 0.15
CA THR A 107 4.10 -8.06 1.02
C THR A 107 5.41 -7.29 1.12
N ASP A 108 5.57 -6.23 0.33
CA ASP A 108 6.85 -5.56 0.19
C ASP A 108 6.74 -4.04 0.05
N LEU A 109 7.89 -3.38 0.21
CA LEU A 109 8.09 -1.95 0.06
C LEU A 109 8.83 -1.68 -1.25
N CYS A 110 8.30 -0.77 -2.05
CA CYS A 110 9.04 -0.12 -3.11
C CYS A 110 9.61 1.19 -2.56
N PRO A 111 10.93 1.29 -2.37
CA PRO A 111 11.53 2.42 -1.69
C PRO A 111 11.51 3.70 -2.55
N LYS A 112 11.51 4.85 -1.89
CA LYS A 112 11.38 6.18 -2.52
C LYS A 112 12.48 6.51 -3.53
N TRP A 113 13.65 5.89 -3.43
CA TRP A 113 14.75 6.06 -4.39
C TRP A 113 14.53 5.33 -5.72
N SER A 114 13.49 4.49 -5.82
CA SER A 114 13.06 3.90 -7.08
C SER A 114 12.35 4.93 -7.95
N ALA A 115 12.73 5.00 -9.22
CA ALA A 115 12.16 5.94 -10.20
C ALA A 115 10.64 5.84 -10.38
N TRP A 116 10.01 4.75 -9.92
CA TRP A 116 8.59 4.47 -10.05
C TRP A 116 7.79 4.64 -8.74
N CYS A 117 8.47 4.90 -7.62
CA CYS A 117 7.87 4.83 -6.27
C CYS A 117 8.16 6.07 -5.42
N GLU A 118 8.36 7.21 -6.08
CA GLU A 118 8.76 8.48 -5.48
C GLU A 118 7.59 9.37 -5.03
N ALA A 119 6.35 8.86 -5.04
CA ALA A 119 5.15 9.60 -4.65
C ALA A 119 5.28 10.30 -3.28
N THR A 120 4.69 11.48 -3.20
CA THR A 120 4.44 12.26 -1.99
C THR A 120 2.95 12.58 -1.90
N GLU A 121 2.51 13.19 -0.80
CA GLU A 121 1.10 13.60 -0.65
C GLU A 121 0.63 14.51 -1.80
N ASP A 122 1.54 15.38 -2.27
CA ASP A 122 1.25 16.34 -3.35
C ASP A 122 1.66 15.87 -4.76
N THR A 123 2.47 14.81 -4.87
CA THR A 123 3.07 14.39 -6.15
C THR A 123 2.82 12.90 -6.40
N PRO A 124 2.09 12.51 -7.46
CA PRO A 124 1.90 11.09 -7.78
C PRO A 124 3.19 10.45 -8.30
N ASN A 125 3.23 9.12 -8.36
CA ASN A 125 4.31 8.41 -9.05
C ASN A 125 4.34 8.77 -10.54
N ARG A 126 5.53 8.66 -11.15
CA ARG A 126 5.65 8.70 -12.61
C ARG A 126 4.69 7.70 -13.26
N SER A 127 3.90 8.18 -14.23
CA SER A 127 3.28 7.34 -15.25
C SER A 127 4.33 6.93 -16.28
N ALA A 128 4.24 5.72 -16.84
CA ALA A 128 5.02 5.41 -18.05
C ALA A 128 4.67 6.49 -19.08
N SER A 129 5.69 7.21 -19.55
CA SER A 129 5.63 8.18 -20.65
C SER A 129 6.02 7.53 -21.96
#